data_AF-A0A382ZUM5-F1
#
_entry.id   AF-A0A382ZUM5-F1
#
_cell.length_a   1.000
_cell.length_b   1.000
_cell.length_c   1.000
_cell.angle_alpha   90.00
_cell.angle_beta   90.00
_cell.angle_gamma   90.00
#
_symmetry.space_group_name_H-M   'P 1'
#
loop_
_entity.id
_entity.type
_entity.pdbx_description
1 polymer ?
#
loop_
_entity_poly.entity_id
_entity_poly.type
_entity_poly.pdbx_seq_one_letter_code
_entity_poly.pdbx_strand_id
1 'polypeptide(L)'
;MKQFIVVVTTFTMFYELSARGNTLTNNNKIFDSELHYSLYVPDGTERIISRTVYLDQLQGFWLAQCIANWTGLITEMDKIEAPFYTDENWGDPDQKNIWGNFVHHTNIIDYFFIYNDKPWGADDDTDIEYMYQHLLDINN
;
A
#
# COMPACT_ATOMS: atom_id res chain seq x y z
N MET A 1 -5.25 21.38 -30.06
CA MET A 1 -6.00 21.64 -28.82
C MET A 1 -6.85 20.43 -28.51
N LYS A 2 -6.39 19.55 -27.60
CA LYS A 2 -7.20 18.44 -27.09
C LYS A 2 -7.84 18.94 -25.80
N GLN A 3 -9.17 18.95 -25.76
CA GLN A 3 -9.93 19.34 -24.58
C GLN A 3 -9.87 18.20 -23.58
N PHE A 4 -9.32 18.45 -22.39
CA PHE A 4 -9.43 17.54 -21.27
C PHE A 4 -10.75 17.82 -20.55
N ILE A 5 -11.64 16.83 -20.55
CA ILE A 5 -12.86 16.87 -19.75
C ILE A 5 -12.45 16.46 -18.34
N VAL A 6 -12.42 17.43 -17.42
CA VAL A 6 -12.28 17.17 -15.98
C VAL A 6 -13.66 16.82 -15.46
N VAL A 7 -13.90 15.53 -15.22
CA VAL A 7 -15.12 15.07 -14.53
C VAL A 7 -14.85 15.17 -13.03
N VAL A 8 -15.34 16.23 -12.40
CA VAL A 8 -15.39 16.34 -10.94
C VAL A 8 -16.64 15.60 -10.47
N THR A 9 -16.50 14.34 -10.09
CA THR A 9 -17.55 13.63 -9.33
C THR A 9 -17.46 14.05 -7.87
N THR A 10 -18.36 14.93 -7.45
CA THR A 10 -18.62 15.23 -6.04
C THR A 10 -19.23 14.00 -5.36
N PHE A 11 -18.49 13.36 -4.46
CA PHE A 11 -18.98 12.26 -3.64
C PHE A 11 -19.74 12.82 -2.44
N THR A 12 -21.07 12.92 -2.55
CA THR A 12 -21.93 13.32 -1.42
C THR A 12 -22.13 12.11 -0.50
N MET A 13 -21.40 12.03 0.61
CA MET A 13 -21.75 11.08 1.69
C MET A 13 -22.98 11.60 2.43
N PHE A 14 -24.09 10.88 2.34
CA PHE A 14 -25.23 11.05 3.22
C PHE A 14 -24.83 10.56 4.63
N TYR A 15 -24.73 11.46 5.60
CA TYR A 15 -24.74 11.10 7.01
C TYR A 15 -26.18 10.74 7.39
N GLU A 16 -26.50 9.46 7.51
CA GLU A 16 -27.69 9.05 8.25
C GLU A 16 -27.42 9.14 9.76
N LEU A 17 -28.07 10.13 10.38
CA LEU A 17 -28.20 10.25 11.81
C LEU A 17 -29.27 9.24 12.28
N SER A 18 -28.89 8.01 12.60
CA SER A 18 -29.79 7.06 13.28
C SER A 18 -29.45 7.01 14.78
N ALA A 19 -30.10 7.89 15.53
CA ALA A 19 -30.24 7.75 16.98
C ALA A 19 -31.59 7.09 17.30
N ARG A 20 -31.62 5.75 17.43
CA ARG A 20 -32.46 5.00 18.40
C ARG A 20 -32.49 3.50 18.08
N GLY A 21 -32.15 2.70 19.10
CA GLY A 21 -32.63 1.31 19.22
C GLY A 21 -31.53 0.32 19.60
N ASN A 22 -31.48 -0.08 20.87
CA ASN A 22 -30.70 -1.22 21.34
C ASN A 22 -31.16 -2.50 20.63
N THR A 23 -30.36 -2.98 19.68
CA THR A 23 -30.28 -4.39 19.30
C THR A 23 -28.81 -4.71 19.08
N LEU A 24 -28.17 -5.32 20.08
CA LEU A 24 -26.83 -5.91 19.99
C LEU A 24 -26.88 -7.17 19.12
N THR A 25 -27.05 -7.00 17.81
CA THR A 25 -26.59 -8.02 16.85
C THR A 25 -25.12 -7.72 16.57
N ASN A 26 -24.28 -8.07 17.55
CA ASN A 26 -22.83 -7.91 17.50
C ASN A 26 -22.23 -9.01 16.61
N ASN A 27 -22.55 -8.98 15.31
CA ASN A 27 -21.76 -9.70 14.32
C ASN A 27 -20.53 -8.83 13.98
N ASN A 28 -19.67 -8.62 14.98
CA ASN A 28 -18.36 -8.02 14.76
C ASN A 28 -17.57 -9.00 13.88
N LYS A 29 -17.51 -8.71 12.58
CA LYS A 29 -16.89 -9.53 11.51
C LYS A 29 -15.37 -9.81 11.70
N ILE A 30 -14.80 -9.46 12.85
CA ILE A 30 -13.35 -9.43 13.09
C ILE A 30 -13.00 -10.16 14.41
N PHE A 31 -13.90 -11.02 14.89
CA PHE A 31 -13.62 -11.93 16.00
C PHE A 31 -13.14 -13.26 15.41
N ASP A 32 -11.90 -13.64 15.71
CA ASP A 32 -11.34 -14.94 15.35
C ASP A 32 -11.52 -15.89 16.52
N SER A 33 -12.32 -16.94 16.34
CA SER A 33 -12.62 -17.91 17.40
C SER A 33 -11.41 -18.73 17.84
N GLU A 34 -10.33 -18.77 17.05
CA GLU A 34 -9.10 -19.50 17.37
C GLU A 34 -8.16 -18.68 18.26
N LEU A 35 -8.40 -17.38 18.42
CA LEU A 35 -7.59 -16.51 19.28
C LEU A 35 -8.21 -16.36 20.67
N HIS A 36 -7.37 -16.42 21.70
CA HIS A 36 -7.78 -16.15 23.07
C HIS A 36 -7.70 -14.64 23.37
N TYR A 37 -8.85 -13.99 23.55
CA TYR A 37 -8.93 -12.58 23.94
C TYR A 37 -9.07 -12.45 25.45
N SER A 38 -8.01 -12.02 26.13
CA SER A 38 -8.08 -11.68 27.54
C SER A 38 -8.88 -10.40 27.77
N LEU A 39 -9.55 -10.32 28.93
CA LEU A 39 -10.24 -9.11 29.33
C LEU A 39 -9.21 -8.00 29.55
N TYR A 40 -9.26 -6.96 28.72
CA TYR A 40 -8.37 -5.81 28.84
C TYR A 40 -9.02 -4.75 29.75
N VAL A 41 -8.31 -4.34 30.81
CA VAL A 41 -8.71 -3.22 31.67
C VAL A 41 -7.72 -2.08 31.42
N PRO A 42 -8.16 -0.94 30.87
CA PRO A 42 -7.26 0.16 30.61
C PRO A 42 -6.67 0.76 31.90
N ASP A 43 -5.37 1.03 31.89
CA ASP A 43 -4.64 1.68 32.98
C ASP A 43 -4.35 3.17 32.73
N GLY A 44 -4.69 3.67 31.53
CA GLY A 44 -4.54 5.06 31.12
C GLY A 44 -3.22 5.36 30.40
N THR A 45 -2.34 4.37 30.23
CA THR A 45 -1.09 4.52 29.47
C THR A 45 -1.21 4.10 28.01
N GLU A 46 -2.40 3.73 27.57
CA GLU A 46 -2.64 3.22 26.23
C GLU A 46 -2.41 4.26 25.15
N ARG A 47 -1.90 3.79 24.01
CA ARG A 47 -2.02 4.52 22.76
C ARG A 47 -3.43 4.32 22.21
N ILE A 48 -4.25 5.36 22.27
CA ILE A 48 -5.58 5.38 21.65
C ILE A 48 -5.43 5.64 20.15
N ILE A 49 -5.88 4.70 19.31
CA ILE A 49 -5.80 4.79 17.86
C ILE A 49 -7.22 4.81 17.28
N SER A 50 -7.49 5.74 16.38
CA SER A 50 -8.72 5.71 15.58
C SER A 50 -8.62 4.60 14.55
N ARG A 51 -9.51 3.61 14.63
CA ARG A 51 -9.53 2.48 13.69
C ARG A 51 -9.65 2.93 12.24
N THR A 52 -10.52 3.91 11.97
CA THR A 52 -10.73 4.43 10.61
C THR A 52 -9.49 5.13 10.08
N VAL A 53 -8.84 5.97 10.90
CA VAL A 53 -7.61 6.67 10.50
C VAL A 53 -6.47 5.69 10.28
N TYR A 54 -6.33 4.70 11.16
CA TYR A 54 -5.30 3.68 11.03
C TYR A 54 -5.49 2.82 9.78
N LEU A 55 -6.73 2.44 9.47
CA LEU A 55 -7.04 1.67 8.27
C LEU A 55 -6.71 2.45 6.98
N ASP A 56 -7.05 3.73 6.92
CA ASP A 56 -6.72 4.61 5.80
C ASP A 56 -5.20 4.78 5.63
N GLN A 57 -4.48 5.00 6.74
CA GLN A 57 -3.02 5.09 6.74
C GLN A 57 -2.36 3.78 6.31
N LEU A 58 -2.86 2.64 6.80
CA LEU A 58 -2.35 1.32 6.43
C LEU A 58 -2.58 1.04 4.94
N GLN A 59 -3.74 1.43 4.40
CA GLN A 59 -4.03 1.31 2.98
C GLN A 59 -3.08 2.19 2.14
N GLY A 60 -2.88 3.45 2.53
CA GLY A 60 -1.95 4.35 1.85
C GLY A 60 -0.52 3.85 1.90
N PHE A 61 -0.10 3.32 3.05
CA PHE A 61 1.21 2.72 3.25
C PHE A 61 1.42 1.48 2.35
N TRP A 62 0.44 0.58 2.27
CA TRP A 62 0.52 -0.59 1.40
C TRP A 62 0.56 -0.19 -0.08
N LEU A 63 -0.34 0.71 -0.49
CA LEU A 63 -0.39 1.20 -1.88
C LEU A 63 0.92 1.89 -2.30
N ALA A 64 1.49 2.72 -1.43
CA ALA A 64 2.75 3.41 -1.70
C ALA A 64 3.92 2.44 -1.84
N GLN A 65 3.97 1.37 -1.03
CA GLN A 65 4.97 0.31 -1.18
C GLN A 65 4.85 -0.39 -2.53
N CYS A 66 3.64 -0.77 -2.95
CA CYS A 66 3.44 -1.41 -4.26
C CYS A 66 3.88 -0.50 -5.42
N ILE A 67 3.53 0.79 -5.37
CA ILE A 67 3.93 1.77 -6.39
C ILE A 67 5.46 1.94 -6.40
N ALA A 68 6.06 2.14 -5.22
CA ALA A 68 7.50 2.36 -5.09
C ALA A 68 8.29 1.15 -5.58
N ASN A 69 7.88 -0.05 -5.19
CA ASN A 69 8.54 -1.29 -5.58
C ASN A 69 8.53 -1.47 -7.10
N TRP A 70 7.35 -1.44 -7.71
CA TRP A 70 7.22 -1.65 -9.16
C TRP A 70 7.81 -0.51 -10.00
N THR A 71 7.84 0.72 -9.47
CA THR A 71 8.57 1.82 -10.10
C THR A 71 10.08 1.62 -10.00
N GLY A 72 10.57 1.10 -8.88
CA GLY A 72 11.99 0.81 -8.65
C GLY A 72 12.55 -0.29 -9.54
N LEU A 73 11.74 -1.35 -9.80
CA LEU A 73 12.08 -2.46 -10.70
C LEU A 73 12.51 -2.04 -12.10
N ILE A 74 12.07 -0.86 -12.55
CA ILE A 74 12.47 -0.30 -13.85
C ILE A 74 13.99 -0.14 -13.89
N THR A 75 14.57 0.43 -12.83
CA THR A 75 16.01 0.77 -12.78
C THR A 75 16.85 -0.24 -12.00
N GLU A 76 16.25 -1.38 -11.62
CA GLU A 76 16.88 -2.38 -10.77
C GLU A 76 18.10 -2.99 -11.47
N MET A 77 19.26 -2.83 -10.83
CA MET A 77 20.53 -3.36 -11.32
C MET A 77 21.00 -2.81 -12.68
N ASP A 78 20.49 -1.66 -13.13
CA ASP A 78 20.92 -0.97 -14.36
C ASP A 78 22.28 -0.28 -14.26
N LYS A 79 22.41 0.64 -13.30
CA LYS A 79 23.58 1.49 -13.10
C LYS A 79 24.15 1.27 -11.72
N ILE A 80 24.68 0.06 -11.49
CA ILE A 80 25.31 -0.30 -10.21
C ILE A 80 26.72 0.28 -10.04
N GLU A 81 27.25 0.93 -11.08
CA GLU A 81 28.50 1.68 -11.08
C GLU A 81 28.28 3.10 -11.64
N ALA A 82 29.16 4.03 -11.26
CA ALA A 82 29.07 5.42 -11.73
C ALA A 82 29.24 5.51 -13.27
N PRO A 83 28.53 6.43 -13.94
CA PRO A 83 27.59 7.41 -13.37
C PRO A 83 26.20 6.81 -13.08
N PHE A 84 25.63 7.17 -11.93
CA PHE A 84 24.28 6.76 -11.52
C PHE A 84 23.19 7.53 -12.27
N TYR A 85 21.95 7.05 -12.18
CA TYR A 85 20.78 7.84 -12.56
C TYR A 85 20.67 9.11 -11.72
N THR A 86 20.12 10.15 -12.32
CA THR A 86 19.74 11.40 -11.65
C THR A 86 18.30 11.75 -12.03
N ASP A 87 17.73 12.78 -11.39
CA ASP A 87 16.41 13.31 -11.74
C ASP A 87 16.29 13.71 -13.23
N GLU A 88 17.41 14.01 -13.90
CA GLU A 88 17.44 14.34 -15.33
C GLU A 88 17.06 13.15 -16.22
N ASN A 89 17.16 11.91 -15.70
CA ASN A 89 16.77 10.71 -16.43
C ASN A 89 15.28 10.35 -16.28
N TRP A 90 14.52 11.11 -15.50
CA TRP A 90 13.08 10.87 -15.39
C TRP A 90 12.39 11.14 -16.74
N GLY A 91 11.66 10.15 -17.23
CA GLY A 91 11.02 10.15 -18.56
C GLY A 91 11.91 9.69 -19.71
N ASP A 92 13.20 9.39 -19.46
CA ASP A 92 14.08 8.78 -20.46
C ASP A 92 13.77 7.28 -20.64
N PRO A 93 14.24 6.67 -21.74
CA PRO A 93 14.19 5.22 -21.92
C PRO A 93 14.95 4.48 -20.82
N ASP A 94 14.38 3.36 -20.39
CA ASP A 94 15.02 2.38 -19.51
C ASP A 94 16.32 1.82 -20.10
N GLN A 95 17.24 1.36 -19.24
CA GLN A 95 18.46 0.66 -19.65
C GLN A 95 18.38 -0.83 -19.30
N LYS A 96 19.42 -1.57 -19.68
CA LYS A 96 19.49 -2.98 -19.36
C LYS A 96 20.17 -3.15 -18.03
N ASN A 97 19.60 -4.03 -17.21
CA ASN A 97 20.27 -4.47 -16.00
C ASN A 97 21.56 -5.25 -16.32
N ILE A 98 22.33 -5.57 -15.29
CA ILE A 98 23.60 -6.32 -15.42
C ILE A 98 23.46 -7.68 -16.13
N TRP A 99 22.24 -8.24 -16.18
CA TRP A 99 21.95 -9.50 -16.87
C TRP A 99 21.51 -9.31 -18.32
N GLY A 100 21.43 -8.07 -18.80
CA GLY A 100 21.10 -7.72 -20.18
C GLY A 100 19.60 -7.67 -20.49
N ASN A 101 18.75 -7.64 -19.46
CA ASN A 101 17.30 -7.64 -19.55
C ASN A 101 16.73 -6.24 -19.28
N PHE A 102 15.55 -5.98 -19.84
CA PHE A 102 14.67 -4.89 -19.43
C PHE A 102 13.59 -5.42 -18.52
N VAL A 103 12.95 -4.53 -17.75
CA VAL A 103 11.70 -4.89 -17.09
C VAL A 103 10.59 -5.14 -18.12
N HIS A 104 9.63 -6.00 -17.79
CA HIS A 104 8.61 -6.46 -18.75
C HIS A 104 7.41 -5.52 -18.89
N HIS A 105 7.24 -4.56 -17.97
CA HIS A 105 6.02 -3.78 -17.83
C HIS A 105 6.09 -2.35 -18.38
N THR A 106 7.29 -1.83 -18.67
CA THR A 106 7.53 -0.50 -19.26
C THR A 106 8.90 -0.46 -19.94
N ASN A 107 9.16 0.60 -20.70
CA ASN A 107 10.46 0.90 -21.31
C ASN A 107 10.90 2.36 -21.04
N ILE A 108 10.26 3.04 -20.09
CA ILE A 108 10.49 4.43 -19.71
C ILE A 108 10.65 4.47 -18.20
N ILE A 109 11.60 5.26 -17.72
CA ILE A 109 11.81 5.57 -16.30
C ILE A 109 10.74 6.58 -15.86
N ASP A 110 9.60 6.08 -15.36
CA ASP A 110 8.51 6.89 -14.84
C ASP A 110 7.71 6.07 -13.80
N TYR A 111 6.74 6.68 -13.13
CA TYR A 111 5.87 5.97 -12.20
C TYR A 111 5.17 4.80 -12.88
N PHE A 112 5.20 3.64 -12.22
CA PHE A 112 4.38 2.50 -12.61
C PHE A 112 3.08 2.46 -11.81
N PHE A 113 1.97 2.69 -12.50
CA PHE A 113 0.63 2.54 -11.96
C PHE A 113 -0.10 1.39 -12.65
N ILE A 114 -0.86 0.63 -11.86
CA ILE A 114 -1.77 -0.38 -12.37
C ILE A 114 -3.19 0.21 -12.43
N TYR A 115 -3.92 -0.11 -13.50
CA TYR A 115 -5.31 0.29 -13.66
C TYR A 115 -6.21 -0.37 -12.61
N ASN A 116 -7.34 0.28 -12.32
CA ASN A 116 -8.40 -0.30 -11.50
C ASN A 116 -8.72 -1.74 -11.96
N ASP A 117 -8.97 -2.61 -10.98
CA ASP A 117 -9.31 -4.04 -11.15
C ASP A 117 -8.16 -4.98 -11.56
N LYS A 118 -6.90 -4.52 -11.51
CA LYS A 118 -5.73 -5.39 -11.67
C LYS A 118 -4.87 -5.39 -10.39
N PRO A 119 -4.38 -6.56 -9.93
CA PRO A 119 -3.46 -6.62 -8.81
C PRO A 119 -2.05 -6.21 -9.24
N TRP A 120 -1.26 -5.65 -8.32
CA TRP A 120 0.19 -5.70 -8.42
C TRP A 120 0.66 -7.14 -8.28
N GLY A 121 1.69 -7.52 -9.04
CA GLY A 121 2.36 -8.78 -8.78
C GLY A 121 3.12 -8.70 -7.46
N ALA A 122 3.37 -9.87 -6.88
CA ALA A 122 4.24 -9.99 -5.72
C ALA A 122 5.71 -9.81 -6.12
N ASP A 123 6.49 -9.31 -5.19
CA ASP A 123 7.94 -9.14 -5.30
C ASP A 123 8.54 -9.28 -3.90
N ASP A 124 9.82 -9.61 -3.77
CA ASP A 124 10.45 -9.93 -2.48
C ASP A 124 11.05 -8.74 -1.73
N ASP A 125 11.10 -7.56 -2.35
CA ASP A 125 11.73 -6.36 -1.81
C ASP A 125 10.84 -5.53 -0.85
N THR A 126 9.59 -5.95 -0.60
CA THR A 126 8.81 -5.37 0.50
C THR A 126 9.20 -6.03 1.82
N ASP A 127 10.25 -5.53 2.47
CA ASP A 127 10.75 -5.93 3.81
C ASP A 127 9.64 -6.07 4.90
N ILE A 128 8.44 -5.58 4.64
CA ILE A 128 7.26 -5.74 5.48
C ILE A 128 6.83 -7.20 5.69
N GLU A 129 6.96 -8.08 4.69
CA GLU A 129 6.63 -9.50 4.87
C GLU A 129 7.57 -10.12 5.92
N TYR A 130 8.86 -9.77 5.85
CA TYR A 130 9.84 -10.16 6.86
C TYR A 130 9.50 -9.56 8.22
N MET A 131 9.15 -8.28 8.31
CA MET A 131 8.79 -7.64 9.57
C MET A 131 7.57 -8.32 10.22
N TYR A 132 6.53 -8.65 9.45
CA TYR A 132 5.36 -9.36 9.96
C TYR A 132 5.71 -10.78 10.41
N GLN A 133 6.48 -11.51 9.60
CA GLN A 133 6.91 -12.86 9.96
C GLN A 133 7.78 -12.86 11.22
N HIS A 134 8.69 -11.89 11.38
CA HIS A 134 9.52 -11.72 12.56
C HIS A 134 8.70 -11.38 13.80
N LEU A 135 7.76 -10.44 13.69
CA LEU A 135 6.89 -10.05 14.81
C LEU A 135 5.96 -11.19 15.24
N LEU A 136 5.50 -12.03 14.31
CA LEU A 136 4.73 -13.23 14.64
C LEU A 136 5.60 -14.27 15.37
N ASP A 137 6.83 -14.50 14.91
CA ASP A 137 7.75 -15.49 15.50
C ASP A 137 8.14 -15.14 16.95
N ILE A 138 8.35 -13.86 17.27
CA ILE A 138 8.77 -13.45 18.63
C ILE A 138 7.61 -13.25 19.62
N ASN A 139 6.35 -13.23 19.15
CA ASN A 139 5.18 -12.96 19.99
C ASN A 139 4.14 -14.10 20.04
N ASN A 140 4.33 -15.19 19.29
CA ASN A 140 3.58 -16.45 19.39
C ASN A 140 4.45 -17.58 19.97
#